data_AF-A0A4Q2UEG9-F1
#
_entry.id   AF-A0A4Q2UEG9-F1
#
_cell.length_a   1.000
_cell.length_b   1.000
_cell.length_c   1.000
_cell.angle_alpha   90.00
_cell.angle_beta   90.00
_cell.angle_gamma   90.00
#
_symmetry.space_group_name_H-M   'P 1'
#
loop_
_entity.id
_entity.type
_entity.pdbx_description
1 polymer ?
#
loop_
_entity_poly.entity_id
_entity_poly.type
_entity_poly.pdbx_seq_one_letter_code
_entity_poly.pdbx_strand_id
1 'polypeptide(L)'
;MDDNSTLKLLDFWVNFSANFLTIVASGIAIYVFIKSKDKLASALNAIVNYSIQLTLSDLKYKVERLNDYTTNDKDQLQEVIGILHEIEGQIIGSKSLEAALSEQLAKISNFTNNPRLLSEPKKRSLVAELREKIRHIDVSNYGKIIN
;
A
#
# COMPACT_ATOMS: atom_id res chain seq x y z
N MET A 1 -18.50 26.10 65.73
CA MET A 1 -18.69 26.29 64.29
C MET A 1 -18.02 25.10 63.63
N ASP A 2 -18.79 24.31 62.91
CA ASP A 2 -18.51 22.90 62.61
C ASP A 2 -17.48 22.78 61.46
N ASP A 3 -16.23 22.43 61.79
CA ASP A 3 -15.07 22.28 60.87
C ASP A 3 -15.36 21.29 59.72
N ASN A 4 -16.28 20.36 59.96
CA ASN A 4 -16.71 19.35 58.99
C ASN A 4 -17.62 19.91 57.88
N SER A 5 -18.19 21.11 58.07
CA SER A 5 -19.08 21.75 57.08
C SER A 5 -18.32 22.52 56.01
N THR A 6 -17.22 23.18 56.38
CA THR A 6 -16.34 23.93 55.49
C THR A 6 -15.54 23.02 54.57
N LEU A 7 -15.09 21.86 55.08
CA LEU A 7 -14.41 20.83 54.28
C LEU A 7 -15.33 20.24 53.21
N LYS A 8 -16.58 19.94 53.54
CA LYS A 8 -17.57 19.42 52.58
C LYS A 8 -17.92 20.41 51.46
N LEU A 9 -17.97 21.70 51.78
CA LEU A 9 -18.18 22.76 50.79
C LEU A 9 -17.00 22.88 49.83
N LEU A 10 -15.76 22.81 50.35
CA LEU A 10 -14.55 22.80 49.54
C LEU A 10 -14.50 21.57 48.61
N ASP A 11 -14.76 20.38 49.15
CA ASP A 11 -14.79 19.14 48.37
C ASP A 11 -15.87 19.20 47.27
N PHE A 12 -17.02 19.80 47.56
CA PHE A 12 -18.08 19.99 46.57
C PHE A 12 -17.60 20.87 45.40
N TRP A 13 -17.00 22.03 45.66
CA TRP A 13 -16.52 22.94 44.62
C TRP A 13 -15.33 22.38 43.83
N VAL A 14 -14.43 21.66 44.50
CA VAL A 14 -13.31 20.96 43.85
C VAL A 14 -13.84 19.88 42.91
N ASN A 15 -14.76 19.03 43.37
CA ASN A 15 -15.34 17.99 42.52
C ASN A 15 -16.21 18.56 41.39
N PHE A 16 -16.98 19.61 41.66
CA PHE A 16 -17.79 20.27 40.64
C PHE A 16 -16.92 20.88 39.53
N SER A 17 -15.86 21.60 39.91
CA SER A 17 -14.94 22.21 38.95
C SER A 17 -14.15 21.16 38.17
N ALA A 18 -13.68 20.09 38.81
CA ALA A 18 -13.00 18.98 38.16
C ALA A 18 -13.90 18.27 37.13
N ASN A 19 -15.16 18.00 37.49
CA ASN A 19 -16.14 17.39 36.59
C ASN A 19 -16.47 18.32 35.42
N PHE A 20 -16.67 19.61 35.68
CA PHE A 20 -16.93 20.61 34.63
C PHE A 20 -15.76 20.70 33.63
N LEU A 21 -14.52 20.82 34.14
CA LEU A 21 -13.32 20.85 33.31
C LEU A 21 -13.15 19.56 32.51
N THR A 22 -13.49 18.39 33.09
CA THR A 22 -13.44 17.11 32.38
C THR A 22 -14.42 17.06 31.22
N ILE A 23 -15.64 17.58 31.41
CA ILE A 23 -16.64 17.68 30.34
C ILE A 23 -16.14 18.61 29.23
N VAL A 24 -15.60 19.78 29.59
CA VAL A 24 -15.04 20.74 28.63
C VAL A 24 -13.85 20.15 27.87
N ALA A 25 -12.92 19.50 28.57
CA ALA A 25 -11.76 18.85 27.97
C ALA A 25 -12.17 17.73 27.00
N SER A 26 -13.16 16.91 27.39
CA SER A 26 -13.73 15.88 26.53
C SER A 26 -14.39 16.47 25.29
N GLY A 27 -15.13 17.58 25.43
CA GLY A 27 -15.72 18.31 24.32
C GLY A 27 -14.69 18.87 23.35
N ILE A 28 -13.60 19.46 23.86
CA ILE A 28 -12.49 19.96 23.05
C ILE A 28 -11.80 18.80 22.32
N ALA A 29 -11.56 17.67 22.99
CA ALA A 29 -10.94 16.50 22.38
C ALA A 29 -11.78 15.95 21.22
N ILE A 30 -13.09 15.83 21.40
CA ILE A 30 -14.03 15.40 20.34
C ILE A 30 -14.02 16.40 19.19
N TYR A 31 -14.05 17.71 19.48
CA TYR A 31 -14.00 18.75 18.45
C TYR A 31 -12.71 18.69 17.62
N VAL A 32 -11.55 18.56 18.28
CA VAL A 32 -10.24 18.44 17.63
C VAL A 32 -10.17 17.18 16.79
N PHE A 33 -10.70 16.05 17.29
CA PHE A 33 -10.75 14.80 16.55
C PHE A 33 -11.59 14.93 15.28
N ILE A 34 -12.81 15.48 15.38
CA ILE A 34 -13.69 15.66 14.22
C ILE A 34 -13.08 16.62 13.20
N LYS A 35 -12.37 17.66 13.63
CA LYS A 35 -11.73 18.64 12.74
C LYS A 35 -10.43 18.13 12.10
N SER A 36 -9.76 17.18 12.75
CA SER A 36 -8.46 16.65 12.30
C SER A 36 -8.57 15.32 11.57
N LYS A 37 -9.73 14.65 11.61
CA LYS A 37 -9.97 13.36 10.94
C LYS A 37 -9.63 13.42 9.45
N ASP A 38 -9.96 14.53 8.77
CA ASP A 38 -9.75 14.67 7.33
C ASP A 38 -8.25 14.82 7.01
N LYS A 39 -7.50 15.49 7.88
CA LYS A 39 -6.03 15.59 7.78
C LYS A 39 -5.35 14.25 8.01
N LEU A 40 -5.82 13.48 9.01
CA LEU A 40 -5.33 12.12 9.27
C LEU A 40 -5.64 11.19 8.11
N ALA A 41 -6.87 11.21 7.60
CA ALA A 41 -7.27 10.43 6.42
C ALA A 41 -6.44 10.80 5.20
N SER A 42 -6.20 12.09 4.95
CA SER A 42 -5.35 12.56 3.87
C SER A 42 -3.89 12.08 4.01
N ALA A 43 -3.30 12.19 5.20
CA ALA A 43 -1.95 11.70 5.45
C ALA A 43 -1.82 10.18 5.28
N LEU A 44 -2.79 9.41 5.79
CA LEU A 44 -2.83 7.96 5.62
C LEU A 44 -2.99 7.58 4.13
N ASN A 45 -3.88 8.26 3.41
CA ASN A 45 -4.05 8.06 1.97
C ASN A 45 -2.76 8.40 1.21
N ALA A 46 -2.05 9.46 1.57
CA ALA A 46 -0.77 9.81 0.96
C ALA A 46 0.28 8.70 1.20
N ILE A 47 0.36 8.14 2.40
CA ILE A 47 1.26 7.03 2.73
C ILE A 47 0.90 5.78 1.93
N VAL A 48 -0.38 5.42 1.85
CA VAL A 48 -0.85 4.26 1.08
C VAL A 48 -0.54 4.44 -0.40
N ASN A 49 -0.82 5.62 -0.96
CA ASN A 49 -0.54 5.93 -2.37
C ASN A 49 0.96 5.86 -2.66
N TYR A 50 1.78 6.43 -1.78
CA TYR A 50 3.24 6.35 -1.90
C TYR A 50 3.74 4.90 -1.83
N SER A 51 3.19 4.08 -0.94
CA SER A 51 3.51 2.65 -0.86
C SER A 51 3.18 1.93 -2.17
N ILE A 52 2.01 2.20 -2.77
CA ILE A 52 1.61 1.62 -4.05
C ILE A 52 2.57 2.06 -5.15
N GLN A 53 2.96 3.33 -5.17
CA GLN A 53 3.89 3.88 -6.16
C GLN A 53 5.28 3.23 -6.05
N LEU A 54 5.78 3.01 -4.83
CA LEU A 54 7.02 2.27 -4.59
C LEU A 54 6.91 0.83 -5.11
N THR A 55 5.82 0.13 -4.81
CA THR A 55 5.60 -1.23 -5.31
C THR A 55 5.56 -1.28 -6.84
N LEU A 56 4.90 -0.33 -7.50
CA LEU A 56 4.86 -0.24 -8.96
C LEU A 56 6.24 0.07 -9.56
N SER A 57 7.01 0.93 -8.90
CA SER A 57 8.36 1.29 -9.34
C SER A 57 9.31 0.09 -9.26
N ASP A 58 9.26 -0.67 -8.17
CA ASP A 58 10.02 -1.91 -7.99
C ASP A 58 9.60 -2.99 -9.01
N LEU A 59 8.29 -3.17 -9.20
CA LEU A 59 7.76 -4.09 -10.20
C LEU A 59 8.25 -3.72 -11.61
N LYS A 60 8.21 -2.44 -11.97
CA LYS A 60 8.74 -1.93 -13.23
C LYS A 60 10.22 -2.24 -13.38
N TYR A 61 11.02 -2.01 -12.33
CA TYR A 61 12.45 -2.31 -12.34
C TYR A 61 12.72 -3.80 -12.63
N LYS A 62 12.00 -4.72 -11.96
CA LYS A 62 12.13 -6.17 -12.20
C LYS A 62 11.75 -6.56 -13.62
N VAL A 63 10.68 -5.96 -14.17
CA VAL A 63 10.27 -6.19 -15.56
C VAL A 63 11.33 -5.71 -16.55
N GLU A 64 11.96 -4.57 -16.30
CA GLU A 64 13.06 -4.08 -17.14
C GLU A 64 14.28 -4.99 -17.07
N ARG A 65 14.61 -5.49 -15.86
CA ARG A 65 15.73 -6.40 -15.60
C ARG A 65 15.61 -7.72 -16.38
N LEU A 66 14.40 -8.17 -16.75
CA LEU A 66 14.21 -9.33 -17.62
C LEU A 66 14.87 -9.18 -19.01
N ASN A 67 15.14 -7.95 -19.46
CA ASN A 67 15.81 -7.70 -20.73
C ASN A 67 17.32 -7.96 -20.68
N ASP A 68 17.91 -7.95 -19.48
CA ASP A 68 19.36 -8.13 -19.29
C ASP A 68 19.80 -9.59 -19.46
N TYR A 69 18.86 -10.53 -19.42
CA TYR A 69 19.10 -11.97 -19.48
C TYR A 69 18.45 -12.59 -20.71
N THR A 70 19.08 -13.62 -21.28
CA THR A 70 18.50 -14.41 -22.37
C THR A 70 17.93 -15.76 -21.93
N THR A 71 16.84 -16.20 -22.56
CA THR A 71 16.27 -17.56 -22.40
C THR A 71 16.99 -18.62 -23.22
N ASN A 72 17.94 -18.22 -24.09
CA ASN A 72 18.68 -19.16 -24.95
C ASN A 72 19.83 -19.85 -24.20
N ASP A 73 20.30 -19.25 -23.11
CA ASP A 73 21.29 -19.80 -22.20
C ASP A 73 20.56 -20.39 -20.99
N LYS A 74 20.97 -21.58 -20.54
CA LYS A 74 20.34 -22.27 -19.40
C LYS A 74 20.57 -21.53 -18.09
N ASP A 75 21.73 -20.94 -17.88
CA ASP A 75 22.05 -20.26 -16.63
C ASP A 75 21.27 -18.94 -16.54
N GLN A 76 21.21 -18.21 -17.65
CA GLN A 76 20.41 -16.98 -17.74
C GLN A 76 18.90 -17.26 -17.75
N LEU A 77 18.46 -18.40 -18.27
CA LEU A 77 17.06 -18.82 -18.15
C LEU A 77 16.67 -19.00 -16.68
N GLN A 78 17.55 -19.54 -15.83
CA GLN A 78 17.27 -19.64 -14.39
C GLN A 78 17.12 -18.26 -13.73
N GLU A 79 17.96 -17.30 -14.09
CA GLU A 79 17.84 -15.91 -13.64
C GLU A 79 16.50 -15.29 -14.07
N VAL A 80 16.10 -15.49 -15.34
CA VAL A 80 14.79 -15.04 -15.84
C VAL A 80 13.66 -15.63 -15.01
N ILE A 81 13.70 -16.93 -14.72
CA ILE A 81 12.67 -17.60 -13.92
C ILE A 81 12.66 -17.10 -12.47
N GLY A 82 13.84 -16.83 -11.88
CA GLY A 82 13.95 -16.23 -10.56
C GLY A 82 13.26 -14.87 -10.49
N ILE A 83 13.55 -13.99 -11.45
CA ILE A 83 12.89 -12.68 -11.56
C ILE A 83 11.37 -12.84 -11.76
N LEU A 84 10.94 -13.79 -12.58
CA LEU A 84 9.51 -14.07 -12.78
C LEU A 84 8.82 -14.55 -11.50
N HIS A 85 9.48 -15.34 -10.64
CA HIS A 85 8.94 -15.71 -9.34
C HIS A 85 8.87 -14.52 -8.37
N GLU A 86 9.85 -13.63 -8.37
CA GLU A 86 9.79 -12.40 -7.58
C GLU A 86 8.61 -11.51 -8.01
N ILE A 87 8.40 -11.38 -9.33
CA ILE A 87 7.28 -10.66 -9.91
C ILE A 87 5.95 -11.34 -9.53
N GLU A 88 5.86 -12.67 -9.67
CA GLU A 88 4.69 -13.47 -9.30
C GLU A 88 4.30 -13.24 -7.83
N GLY A 89 5.28 -13.35 -6.92
CA GLY A 89 5.07 -13.13 -5.49
C GLY A 89 4.62 -11.71 -5.16
N GLN A 90 5.18 -10.70 -5.84
CA GLN A 90 4.79 -9.31 -5.65
C GLN A 90 3.37 -9.02 -6.15
N ILE A 91 2.95 -9.62 -7.26
CA ILE A 91 1.59 -9.48 -7.79
C ILE A 91 0.59 -10.14 -6.83
N ILE A 92 0.84 -11.37 -6.38
CA ILE A 92 -0.03 -12.12 -5.45
C ILE A 92 -0.11 -11.40 -4.09
N GLY A 93 0.99 -10.82 -3.62
CA GLY A 93 1.04 -10.08 -2.35
C GLY A 93 0.17 -8.82 -2.32
N SER A 94 -0.31 -8.34 -3.47
CA SER A 94 -1.12 -7.13 -3.59
C SER A 94 -2.42 -7.39 -4.34
N LYS A 95 -3.55 -7.38 -3.61
CA LYS A 95 -4.89 -7.56 -4.18
C LYS A 95 -5.19 -6.62 -5.35
N SER A 96 -4.67 -5.39 -5.32
CA SER A 96 -4.87 -4.44 -6.42
C SER A 96 -4.08 -4.84 -7.67
N LEU A 97 -2.86 -5.35 -7.50
CA LEU A 97 -2.03 -5.81 -8.63
C LEU A 97 -2.56 -7.13 -9.17
N GLU A 98 -2.94 -8.06 -8.29
CA GLU A 98 -3.54 -9.34 -8.66
C GLU A 98 -4.78 -9.15 -9.54
N ALA A 99 -5.69 -8.25 -9.14
CA ALA A 99 -6.87 -7.93 -9.94
C ALA A 99 -6.51 -7.30 -11.30
N ALA A 100 -5.51 -6.42 -11.34
CA ALA A 100 -5.12 -5.69 -12.55
C ALA A 100 -4.26 -6.50 -13.53
N LEU A 101 -3.53 -7.51 -13.03
CA LEU A 101 -2.54 -8.31 -13.76
C LEU A 101 -2.88 -9.80 -13.77
N SER A 102 -4.12 -10.19 -13.52
CA SER A 102 -4.55 -11.59 -13.41
C SER A 102 -4.18 -12.44 -14.63
N GLU A 103 -4.31 -11.88 -15.84
CA GLU A 103 -3.92 -12.55 -17.08
C GLU A 103 -2.40 -12.75 -17.16
N GLN A 104 -1.63 -11.71 -16.84
CA GLN A 104 -0.17 -11.75 -16.85
C GLN A 104 0.34 -12.71 -15.77
N LEU A 105 -0.29 -12.72 -14.59
CA LEU A 105 0.01 -13.65 -13.51
C LEU A 105 -0.16 -15.10 -13.97
N ALA A 106 -1.24 -15.43 -14.69
CA ALA A 106 -1.43 -16.77 -15.24
C ALA A 106 -0.34 -17.14 -16.25
N LYS A 107 0.10 -16.21 -17.11
CA LYS A 107 1.21 -16.42 -18.05
C LYS A 107 2.53 -16.64 -17.32
N ILE A 108 2.84 -15.78 -16.34
CA ILE A 108 4.04 -15.88 -15.49
C ILE A 108 4.06 -17.22 -14.79
N SER A 109 2.97 -17.58 -14.11
CA SER A 109 2.86 -18.86 -13.39
C SER A 109 3.06 -20.06 -14.31
N ASN A 110 2.55 -20.00 -15.55
CA ASN A 110 2.82 -21.05 -16.53
C ASN A 110 4.31 -21.15 -16.89
N PHE A 111 4.98 -20.02 -17.08
CA PHE A 111 6.41 -20.00 -17.40
C PHE A 111 7.30 -20.38 -16.22
N THR A 112 6.95 -20.00 -14.99
CA THR A 112 7.70 -20.38 -13.79
C THR A 112 7.55 -21.87 -13.47
N ASN A 113 6.34 -22.43 -13.63
CA ASN A 113 6.10 -23.87 -13.48
C ASN A 113 6.67 -24.71 -14.64
N ASN A 114 6.72 -24.14 -15.85
CA ASN A 114 7.24 -24.81 -17.04
C ASN A 114 8.27 -23.95 -17.80
N PRO A 115 9.51 -23.79 -17.28
CA PRO A 115 10.53 -22.91 -17.87
C PRO A 115 10.86 -23.19 -19.33
N ARG A 116 10.71 -24.45 -19.75
CA ARG A 116 10.95 -24.88 -21.16
C ARG A 116 9.98 -24.23 -22.16
N LEU A 117 8.84 -23.73 -21.71
CA LEU A 117 7.86 -23.06 -22.57
C LEU A 117 8.22 -21.59 -22.85
N LEU A 118 9.14 -21.01 -22.06
CA LEU A 118 9.56 -19.63 -22.16
C LEU A 118 10.68 -19.47 -23.21
N SER A 119 10.29 -19.15 -24.44
CA SER A 119 11.23 -18.76 -25.49
C SER A 119 11.47 -17.25 -25.49
N GLU A 120 12.53 -16.81 -26.15
CA GLU A 120 12.86 -15.39 -26.23
C GLU A 120 11.71 -14.51 -26.78
N PRO A 121 11.04 -14.88 -27.88
CA PRO A 121 9.89 -14.12 -28.37
C PRO A 121 8.78 -14.00 -27.32
N LYS A 122 8.53 -15.05 -26.54
CA LYS A 122 7.51 -15.04 -25.48
C LYS A 122 7.93 -14.18 -24.30
N LYS A 123 9.21 -14.23 -23.89
CA LYS A 123 9.75 -13.32 -22.87
C LYS A 123 9.55 -11.86 -23.29
N ARG A 124 9.94 -11.51 -24.52
CA ARG A 124 9.79 -10.14 -25.05
C ARG A 124 8.33 -9.69 -25.09
N SER A 125 7.41 -10.57 -25.50
CA SER A 125 5.97 -10.29 -25.47
C SER A 125 5.49 -10.03 -24.04
N LEU A 126 5.87 -10.88 -23.10
CA LEU A 126 5.50 -10.75 -21.69
C LEU A 126 6.01 -9.43 -21.09
N VAL A 127 7.28 -9.07 -21.36
CA VAL A 127 7.86 -7.80 -20.90
C VAL A 127 7.08 -6.61 -21.46
N ALA A 128 6.74 -6.63 -22.75
CA ALA A 128 5.96 -5.54 -23.38
C ALA A 128 4.56 -5.42 -22.77
N GLU A 129 3.86 -6.55 -22.58
CA GLU A 129 2.55 -6.59 -21.93
C GLU A 129 2.60 -6.05 -20.50
N LEU A 130 3.55 -6.53 -19.69
CA LEU A 130 3.73 -6.09 -18.31
C LEU A 130 4.03 -4.61 -18.24
N ARG A 131 4.95 -4.11 -19.08
CA ARG A 131 5.30 -2.68 -19.14
C ARG A 131 4.07 -1.83 -19.42
N GLU A 132 3.23 -2.24 -20.37
CA GLU A 132 2.03 -1.47 -20.73
C GLU A 132 0.97 -1.52 -19.62
N LYS A 133 0.74 -2.68 -19.01
CA LYS A 133 -0.20 -2.80 -17.88
C LYS A 133 0.26 -1.99 -16.67
N ILE A 134 1.54 -2.04 -16.32
CA ILE A 134 2.12 -1.23 -15.24
C ILE A 134 1.94 0.26 -15.54
N ARG A 135 2.18 0.70 -16.79
CA ARG A 135 1.95 2.08 -17.22
C ARG A 135 0.48 2.50 -17.06
N HIS A 136 -0.46 1.63 -17.40
CA HIS A 136 -1.89 1.90 -17.21
C HIS A 136 -2.28 2.02 -15.73
N ILE A 137 -1.75 1.15 -14.87
CA ILE A 137 -2.01 1.20 -13.42
C ILE A 137 -1.45 2.50 -12.83
N ASP A 138 -0.24 2.87 -13.23
CA ASP A 138 0.42 4.12 -12.79
C ASP A 138 -0.44 5.34 -13.14
N VAL A 139 -0.86 5.48 -14.41
CA VAL A 139 -1.74 6.58 -14.87
C VAL A 139 -3.09 6.57 -14.13
N SER A 140 -3.69 5.40 -13.90
CA SER A 140 -4.96 5.29 -13.17
C SER A 140 -4.83 5.73 -11.70
N ASN A 141 -3.72 5.41 -11.06
CA ASN A 141 -3.45 5.82 -9.68
C ASN A 141 -3.16 7.33 -9.58
N TYR A 142 -2.42 7.93 -10.51
CA TYR A 142 -2.26 9.38 -10.58
C TYR A 142 -3.60 10.11 -10.72
N GLY A 143 -4.54 9.58 -11.51
CA GLY A 143 -5.89 10.14 -11.65
C GLY A 143 -6.71 10.15 -10.35
N LYS A 144 -6.41 9.26 -9.40
CA LYS A 144 -7.01 9.24 -8.05
C LYS A 144 -6.34 10.19 -7.06
N ILE A 145 -5.11 10.64 -7.32
CA ILE A 145 -4.37 11.53 -6.41
C ILE A 145 -4.78 13.00 -6.64
N ILE A 146 -5.25 13.34 -7.85
CA ILE A 146 -5.58 14.71 -8.26
C ILE A 146 -7.07 15.05 -8.05
N ASN A 147 -7.93 14.06 -7.73
CA ASN A 147 -9.36 14.22 -7.47
C ASN A 147 -9.73 13.99 -6.01
#